data_AF-A0A413UCM7-F1
#
_entry.id   AF-A0A413UCM7-F1
#
_cell.length_a   1.000
_cell.length_b   1.000
_cell.length_c   1.000
_cell.angle_alpha   90.00
_cell.angle_beta   90.00
_cell.angle_gamma   90.00
#
_symmetry.space_group_name_H-M   'P 1'
#
loop_
_entity.id
_entity.type
_entity.pdbx_description
1 polymer ?
#
loop_
_entity_poly.entity_id
_entity_poly.type
_entity_poly.pdbx_seq_one_letter_code
_entity_poly.pdbx_strand_id
1 'polypeptide(L)'
;MRSLKLKELQIKDDIPLYVTLDSLTTWDKNENRYKFVTRNADSCVLTPVYTLKLYPSSSKEKIVALLEYFFKVCDVGTSPQCMWGTDDCDYISLLLPYTRYDQIKFDLVRNKILEQFPELLMQENCLEKLPGYGKTEDYIASIEVAYPETWTVEYEMIDS
;
A
#
# COMPACT_ATOMS: atom_id res chain seq x y z
N MET A 1 5.64 -6.46 -20.14
CA MET A 1 5.01 -6.63 -18.80
C MET A 1 3.75 -5.78 -18.78
N ARG A 2 2.64 -6.22 -18.15
CA ARG A 2 1.43 -5.38 -18.10
C ARG A 2 1.56 -4.31 -17.03
N SER A 3 1.06 -3.12 -17.31
CA SER A 3 0.92 -2.02 -16.35
C SER A 3 -0.40 -1.29 -16.56
N LEU A 4 -0.81 -0.51 -15.57
CA LEU A 4 -1.92 0.42 -15.73
C LEU A 4 -1.39 1.82 -15.99
N LYS A 5 -2.17 2.61 -16.73
CA LYS A 5 -1.93 4.04 -16.92
C LYS A 5 -3.17 4.81 -16.53
N LEU A 6 -3.01 5.72 -15.57
CA LEU A 6 -4.03 6.69 -15.19
C LEU A 6 -4.33 7.60 -16.39
N LYS A 7 -5.61 7.73 -16.73
CA LYS A 7 -6.14 8.53 -17.85
C LYS A 7 -6.84 9.77 -17.35
N GLU A 8 -7.66 9.62 -16.32
CA GLU A 8 -8.41 10.69 -15.71
C GLU A 8 -8.45 10.54 -14.19
N LEU A 9 -8.31 11.65 -13.48
CA LEU A 9 -8.43 11.73 -12.03
C LEU A 9 -9.21 13.00 -11.68
N GLN A 10 -10.39 12.84 -11.09
CA GLN A 10 -11.17 13.93 -10.50
C GLN A 10 -11.41 13.65 -9.02
N ILE A 11 -10.78 14.46 -8.17
CA ILE A 11 -10.95 14.45 -6.71
C ILE A 11 -12.14 15.36 -6.37
N LYS A 12 -13.23 14.79 -5.83
CA LYS A 12 -14.52 15.48 -5.66
C LYS A 12 -14.82 15.93 -4.23
N ASP A 13 -14.12 15.35 -3.26
CA ASP A 13 -14.29 15.59 -1.84
C ASP A 13 -12.91 15.63 -1.15
N ASP A 14 -12.91 15.85 0.17
CA ASP A 14 -11.70 15.85 0.99
C ASP A 14 -11.50 14.52 1.74
N ILE A 15 -12.08 13.42 1.25
CA ILE A 15 -11.86 12.09 1.83
C ILE A 15 -10.41 11.67 1.53
N PRO A 16 -9.62 11.20 2.52
CA PRO A 16 -8.19 10.97 2.32
C PRO A 16 -7.92 9.73 1.47
N LEU A 17 -6.83 9.78 0.72
CA LEU A 17 -6.15 8.60 0.17
C LEU A 17 -5.28 7.95 1.26
N TYR A 18 -5.16 6.62 1.24
CA TYR A 18 -4.37 5.87 2.19
C TYR A 18 -3.14 5.26 1.52
N VAL A 19 -2.00 5.34 2.20
CA VAL A 19 -0.78 4.59 1.87
C VAL A 19 -0.48 3.65 3.01
N THR A 20 -0.53 2.35 2.76
CA THR A 20 -0.36 1.33 3.79
C THR A 20 0.84 0.44 3.47
N LEU A 21 1.62 0.13 4.51
CA LEU A 21 2.64 -0.92 4.49
C LEU A 21 2.11 -2.12 5.28
N ASP A 22 1.95 -3.23 4.60
CA ASP A 22 1.51 -4.48 5.23
C ASP A 22 2.70 -5.38 5.53
N SER A 23 2.56 -6.16 6.60
CA SER A 23 3.49 -7.22 6.99
C SER A 23 2.79 -8.57 6.98
N LEU A 24 3.58 -9.64 6.92
CA LEU A 24 3.05 -10.99 7.10
C LEU A 24 2.89 -11.29 8.59
N THR A 25 1.79 -11.94 8.94
CA THR A 25 1.60 -12.52 10.28
C THR A 25 1.41 -14.02 10.20
N THR A 26 1.80 -14.74 11.26
CA THR A 26 1.53 -16.18 11.41
C THR A 26 0.96 -16.46 12.78
N TRP A 27 0.14 -17.50 12.90
CA TRP A 27 -0.41 -17.92 14.19
C TRP A 27 0.64 -18.64 15.02
N ASP A 28 1.02 -18.05 16.16
CA ASP A 28 1.87 -18.70 17.14
C ASP A 28 1.00 -19.46 18.15
N LYS A 29 1.09 -20.80 18.11
CA LYS A 29 0.34 -21.68 19.02
C LYS A 29 0.77 -21.54 20.49
N ASN A 30 2.04 -21.22 20.75
CA ASN A 30 2.56 -21.10 22.10
C ASN A 30 2.09 -19.82 22.78
N GLU A 31 2.03 -18.72 22.01
CA GLU A 31 1.54 -17.43 22.52
C GLU A 31 0.05 -17.19 22.27
N ASN A 32 -0.63 -18.12 21.58
CA ASN A 32 -2.05 -18.05 21.24
C ASN A 32 -2.45 -16.72 20.59
N ARG A 33 -1.60 -16.23 19.67
CA ARG A 33 -1.78 -14.95 18.97
C ARG A 33 -1.09 -14.95 17.62
N TYR A 34 -1.49 -14.04 16.75
CA TYR A 34 -0.73 -13.71 15.54
C TYR A 34 0.55 -12.96 15.89
N LYS A 35 1.63 -13.26 15.16
CA LYS A 35 2.91 -12.56 15.24
C LYS A 35 3.39 -12.17 13.87
N PHE A 36 4.02 -10.99 13.77
CA PHE A 36 4.73 -10.59 12.57
C PHE A 36 5.88 -11.53 12.26
N VAL A 37 6.01 -11.85 10.98
CA VAL A 37 7.11 -12.60 10.40
C VAL A 37 7.66 -11.83 9.21
N THR A 38 8.89 -12.14 8.81
CA THR A 38 9.50 -11.47 7.67
C THR A 38 8.75 -11.81 6.38
N ARG A 39 8.85 -10.94 5.38
CA ARG A 39 8.24 -11.10 4.03
C ARG A 39 8.68 -12.36 3.27
N ASN A 40 9.66 -13.10 3.80
CA ASN A 40 10.15 -14.36 3.25
C ASN A 40 9.54 -15.60 3.92
N ALA A 41 8.72 -15.43 4.96
CA ALA A 41 8.05 -16.50 5.64
C ALA A 41 6.95 -17.12 4.76
N ASP A 42 6.64 -18.38 5.04
CA ASP A 42 5.51 -19.08 4.42
C ASP A 42 4.22 -18.71 5.16
N SER A 43 3.68 -17.54 4.83
CA SER A 43 2.38 -17.05 5.32
C SER A 43 1.66 -16.25 4.23
N CYS A 44 0.34 -16.30 4.25
CA CYS A 44 -0.55 -15.55 3.37
C CYS A 44 -1.38 -14.49 4.11
N VAL A 45 -1.18 -14.31 5.42
CA VAL A 45 -1.94 -13.33 6.21
C VAL A 45 -1.21 -12.00 6.19
N LEU A 46 -1.76 -11.03 5.47
CA LEU A 46 -1.30 -9.64 5.46
C LEU A 46 -1.97 -8.86 6.60
N THR A 47 -1.20 -8.01 7.25
CA THR A 47 -1.66 -7.16 8.34
C THR A 47 -1.08 -5.76 8.17
N PRO A 48 -1.91 -4.70 8.11
CA PRO A 48 -1.46 -3.32 8.08
C PRO A 48 -0.58 -2.98 9.27
N VAL A 49 0.59 -2.39 9.03
CA VAL A 49 1.54 -2.01 10.08
C VAL A 49 1.71 -0.50 10.16
N TYR A 50 1.84 0.13 9.01
CA TYR A 50 1.93 1.58 8.90
C TYR A 50 0.88 2.07 7.92
N THR A 51 0.17 3.14 8.29
CA THR A 51 -0.85 3.74 7.43
C THR A 51 -0.76 5.25 7.50
N LEU A 52 -0.54 5.89 6.36
CA LEU A 52 -0.55 7.34 6.20
C LEU A 52 -1.81 7.78 5.47
N LYS A 53 -2.48 8.81 5.99
CA LYS A 53 -3.63 9.46 5.35
C LYS A 53 -3.18 10.73 4.65
N LEU A 54 -3.55 10.87 3.38
CA LEU A 54 -3.29 12.04 2.55
C LEU A 54 -4.61 12.71 2.17
N TYR A 55 -4.88 13.88 2.77
CA TYR A 55 -6.09 14.65 2.49
C TYR A 55 -5.90 15.54 1.25
N PRO A 56 -6.84 15.54 0.28
CA PRO A 56 -6.80 16.42 -0.88
C PRO A 56 -6.53 17.90 -0.57
N SER A 57 -7.15 18.44 0.47
CA SER A 57 -7.03 19.83 0.90
C SER A 57 -5.61 20.27 1.22
N SER A 58 -4.75 19.34 1.65
CA SER A 58 -3.36 19.60 2.04
C SER A 58 -2.32 18.92 1.16
N SER A 59 -2.70 17.89 0.40
CA SER A 59 -1.76 16.98 -0.26
C SER A 59 -2.12 16.63 -1.71
N LYS A 60 -2.97 17.44 -2.37
CA LYS A 60 -3.45 17.16 -3.75
C LYS A 60 -2.35 16.79 -4.73
N GLU A 61 -1.27 17.57 -4.79
CA GLU A 61 -0.16 17.33 -5.73
C GLU A 61 0.57 16.01 -5.43
N LYS A 62 0.78 15.69 -4.15
CA LYS A 62 1.38 14.42 -3.72
C LYS A 62 0.49 13.23 -4.07
N ILE A 63 -0.83 13.37 -3.90
CA ILE A 63 -1.83 12.34 -4.23
C ILE A 63 -1.80 12.05 -5.74
N VAL A 64 -1.86 13.09 -6.57
CA VAL A 64 -1.83 12.95 -8.03
C VAL A 64 -0.54 12.25 -8.47
N ALA A 65 0.62 12.73 -8.00
CA ALA A 65 1.91 12.14 -8.34
C ALA A 65 2.05 10.68 -7.88
N LEU A 66 1.53 10.37 -6.69
CA LEU A 66 1.52 9.00 -6.17
C LEU A 66 0.65 8.08 -7.04
N LEU A 67 -0.59 8.46 -7.36
CA LEU A 67 -1.47 7.64 -8.19
C LEU A 67 -0.88 7.44 -9.60
N GLU A 68 -0.41 8.50 -10.26
CA GLU A 68 0.25 8.40 -11.57
C GLU A 68 1.44 7.45 -11.58
N TYR A 69 2.18 7.38 -10.47
CA TYR A 69 3.29 6.45 -10.31
C TYR A 69 2.79 5.04 -9.99
N PHE A 70 1.89 4.90 -9.02
CA PHE A 70 1.52 3.60 -8.46
C PHE A 70 0.71 2.74 -9.43
N PHE A 71 -0.15 3.34 -10.25
CA PHE A 71 -0.81 2.63 -11.37
C PHE A 71 0.19 1.94 -12.31
N LYS A 72 1.40 2.50 -12.50
CA LYS A 72 2.42 1.92 -13.37
C LYS A 72 3.14 0.72 -12.77
N VAL A 73 3.19 0.64 -11.43
CA VAL A 73 4.03 -0.34 -10.72
C VAL A 73 3.24 -1.41 -9.98
N CYS A 74 1.98 -1.15 -9.63
CA CYS A 74 1.10 -2.09 -8.96
C CYS A 74 0.96 -3.42 -9.73
N ASP A 75 0.55 -4.46 -9.03
CA ASP A 75 0.21 -5.73 -9.64
C ASP A 75 -1.16 -5.62 -10.32
N VAL A 76 -1.15 -5.69 -11.65
CA VAL A 76 -2.35 -5.63 -12.50
C VAL A 76 -3.27 -6.84 -12.27
N GLY A 77 -2.74 -7.98 -11.81
CA GLY A 77 -3.56 -9.16 -11.52
C GLY A 77 -4.46 -8.99 -10.29
N THR A 78 -4.10 -8.07 -9.40
CA THR A 78 -4.80 -7.82 -8.14
C THR A 78 -5.18 -6.34 -7.96
N SER A 79 -5.06 -5.52 -9.01
CA SER A 79 -5.31 -4.09 -8.94
C SER A 79 -6.01 -3.56 -10.20
N PRO A 80 -6.94 -2.61 -10.05
CA PRO A 80 -7.56 -2.18 -8.79
C PRO A 80 -8.60 -3.17 -8.27
N GLN A 81 -8.84 -3.20 -6.96
CA GLN A 81 -9.91 -3.98 -6.33
C GLN A 81 -10.45 -3.30 -5.07
N CYS A 82 -11.71 -3.54 -4.72
CA CYS A 82 -12.30 -3.04 -3.48
C CYS A 82 -11.98 -4.01 -2.32
N MET A 83 -11.17 -3.57 -1.36
CA MET A 83 -10.72 -4.42 -0.23
C MET A 83 -11.40 -4.07 1.09
N TRP A 84 -11.76 -2.81 1.29
CA TRP A 84 -12.29 -2.28 2.55
C TRP A 84 -13.03 -0.96 2.32
N GLY A 85 -13.76 -0.52 3.35
CA GLY A 85 -14.49 0.75 3.36
C GLY A 85 -14.50 1.37 4.75
N THR A 86 -14.87 2.63 4.83
CA THR A 86 -15.24 3.33 6.06
C THR A 86 -16.75 3.56 6.10
N ASP A 87 -17.25 4.19 7.15
CA ASP A 87 -18.65 4.65 7.18
C ASP A 87 -18.95 5.71 6.08
N ASP A 88 -17.91 6.36 5.54
CA ASP A 88 -18.05 7.44 4.55
C ASP A 88 -18.05 6.92 3.11
N CYS A 89 -17.18 5.95 2.77
CA CYS A 89 -17.11 5.35 1.45
C CYS A 89 -16.31 4.03 1.42
N ASP A 90 -16.50 3.27 0.34
CA ASP A 90 -15.61 2.17 -0.02
C ASP A 90 -14.29 2.68 -0.63
N TYR A 91 -13.25 1.87 -0.54
CA TYR A 91 -11.91 2.18 -1.03
C TYR A 91 -11.46 1.22 -2.12
N ILE A 92 -10.88 1.80 -3.17
CA ILE A 92 -10.29 1.06 -4.29
C ILE A 92 -8.77 0.98 -4.08
N SER A 93 -8.30 -0.23 -3.88
CA SER A 93 -6.91 -0.55 -3.56
C SER A 93 -6.10 -0.88 -4.81
N LEU A 94 -4.95 -0.22 -4.93
CA LEU A 94 -3.85 -0.64 -5.78
C LEU A 94 -2.83 -1.35 -4.90
N LEU A 95 -2.46 -2.58 -5.25
CA LEU A 95 -1.56 -3.41 -4.45
C LEU A 95 -0.25 -3.66 -5.19
N LEU A 96 0.84 -3.64 -4.45
CA LEU A 96 2.12 -4.16 -4.88
C LEU A 96 2.61 -5.16 -3.82
N PRO A 97 2.34 -6.47 -3.97
CA PRO A 97 2.85 -7.49 -3.07
C PRO A 97 4.34 -7.74 -3.31
N TYR A 98 5.06 -8.11 -2.25
CA TYR A 98 6.41 -8.63 -2.36
C TYR A 98 6.39 -10.04 -2.97
N THR A 99 7.20 -10.26 -3.99
CA THR A 99 7.54 -11.59 -4.47
C THR A 99 9.05 -11.74 -4.51
N ARG A 100 9.55 -12.96 -4.26
CA ARG A 100 11.00 -13.23 -4.38
C ARG A 100 11.52 -13.00 -5.81
N TYR A 101 10.67 -13.16 -6.83
CA TYR A 101 11.03 -12.95 -8.22
C TYR A 101 11.17 -11.46 -8.59
N ASP A 102 10.38 -10.58 -7.96
CA ASP A 102 10.38 -9.13 -8.21
C ASP A 102 10.97 -8.31 -7.05
N GLN A 103 11.81 -8.91 -6.21
CA GLN A 103 12.37 -8.25 -5.01
C GLN A 103 13.01 -6.90 -5.34
N ILE A 104 13.81 -6.82 -6.41
CA ILE A 104 14.50 -5.56 -6.78
C ILE A 104 13.47 -4.47 -7.12
N LYS A 105 12.44 -4.81 -7.89
CA LYS A 105 11.36 -3.86 -8.25
C LYS A 105 10.62 -3.41 -6.99
N PHE A 106 10.25 -4.35 -6.12
CA PHE A 106 9.56 -4.06 -4.87
C PHE A 106 10.39 -3.15 -3.96
N ASP A 107 11.67 -3.48 -3.74
CA ASP A 107 12.56 -2.71 -2.88
C ASP A 107 12.77 -1.28 -3.42
N LEU A 108 12.84 -1.10 -4.74
CA LEU A 108 12.90 0.22 -5.39
C LEU A 108 11.62 1.03 -5.17
N VAL A 109 10.45 0.41 -5.34
CA VAL A 109 9.16 1.10 -5.11
C VAL A 109 9.00 1.47 -3.64
N ARG A 110 9.27 0.54 -2.72
CA ARG A 110 9.24 0.81 -1.27
C ARG A 110 10.13 1.99 -0.90
N ASN A 111 11.39 1.98 -1.35
CA ASN A 111 12.32 3.06 -1.03
C ASN A 111 11.81 4.41 -1.56
N LYS A 112 11.31 4.43 -2.79
CA LYS A 112 10.73 5.65 -3.38
C LYS A 112 9.51 6.17 -2.60
N ILE A 113 8.63 5.28 -2.14
CA ILE A 113 7.49 5.65 -1.29
C ILE A 113 7.98 6.23 0.04
N LEU A 114 8.95 5.59 0.69
CA LEU A 114 9.51 6.06 1.96
C LEU A 114 10.30 7.37 1.83
N GLU A 115 10.95 7.61 0.69
CA GLU A 115 11.60 8.89 0.39
C GLU A 115 10.58 10.00 0.15
N GLN A 116 9.45 9.69 -0.50
CA GLN A 116 8.37 10.65 -0.76
C GLN A 116 7.53 10.95 0.49
N PHE A 117 7.40 9.97 1.38
CA PHE A 117 6.57 10.01 2.58
C PHE A 117 7.35 9.50 3.82
N PRO A 118 8.41 10.19 4.26
CA PRO A 118 9.17 9.77 5.45
C PRO A 118 8.30 9.71 6.72
N GLU A 119 7.22 10.50 6.77
CA GLU A 119 6.23 10.48 7.83
C GLU A 119 5.51 9.14 7.99
N LEU A 120 5.49 8.29 6.96
CA LEU A 120 4.83 6.99 6.99
C LEU A 120 5.38 6.08 8.10
N LEU A 121 6.67 6.21 8.44
CA LEU A 121 7.32 5.42 9.51
C LEU A 121 7.31 6.09 10.89
N MET A 122 6.61 7.22 11.05
CA MET A 122 6.44 7.88 12.34
C MET A 122 5.47 7.12 13.25
N GLN A 123 5.59 7.34 14.56
CA GLN A 123 4.88 6.56 15.58
C GLN A 123 3.35 6.73 15.47
N GLU A 124 2.87 7.92 15.12
CA GLU A 124 1.45 8.23 14.93
C GLU A 124 0.80 7.45 13.78
N ASN A 125 1.59 6.97 12.82
CA ASN A 125 1.13 6.19 11.68
C ASN A 125 1.35 4.68 11.87
N CYS A 126 1.96 4.27 13.00
CA CYS A 126 2.21 2.88 13.35
C CYS A 126 0.97 2.27 14.02
N LEU A 127 0.32 1.33 13.35
CA LEU A 127 -0.86 0.63 13.85
C LEU A 127 -0.47 -0.46 14.85
N GLU A 128 0.60 -1.19 14.55
CA GLU A 128 1.13 -2.22 15.43
C GLU A 128 2.65 -2.24 15.34
N LYS A 129 3.29 -2.34 16.51
CA LYS A 129 4.75 -2.29 16.59
C LYS A 129 5.36 -3.59 16.08
N LEU A 130 6.19 -3.48 15.04
CA LEU A 130 7.00 -4.60 14.56
C LEU A 130 7.99 -5.11 15.62
N PRO A 131 8.45 -6.37 15.50
CA PRO A 131 9.46 -6.91 16.39
C PRO A 131 10.73 -6.05 16.38
N GLY A 132 11.34 -5.82 17.55
CA GLY A 132 12.53 -4.97 17.69
C GLY A 132 13.84 -5.58 17.18
N TYR A 133 13.77 -6.70 16.45
CA TYR A 133 14.90 -7.38 15.85
C TYR A 133 14.72 -7.49 14.33
N GLY A 134 15.82 -7.33 13.58
CA GLY A 134 15.78 -7.21 12.13
C GLY A 134 15.54 -5.77 11.66
N LYS A 135 15.46 -5.57 10.34
CA LYS A 135 15.13 -4.27 9.76
C LYS A 135 13.63 -4.20 9.47
N THR A 136 13.00 -3.04 9.65
CA THR A 136 11.58 -2.82 9.33
C THR A 136 11.23 -3.29 7.92
N GLU A 137 12.14 -3.04 6.97
CA GLU A 137 12.04 -3.40 5.56
C GLU A 137 11.94 -4.90 5.31
N ASP A 138 12.46 -5.73 6.22
CA ASP A 138 12.38 -7.19 6.12
C ASP A 138 10.98 -7.71 6.46
N TYR A 139 10.15 -6.88 7.11
CA TYR A 139 8.77 -7.21 7.46
C TYR A 139 7.75 -6.66 6.45
N ILE A 140 8.11 -5.65 5.65
CA ILE A 140 7.18 -5.09 4.67
C ILE A 140 6.99 -6.08 3.50
N ALA A 141 5.78 -6.61 3.41
CA ALA A 141 5.37 -7.65 2.47
C ALA A 141 4.39 -7.17 1.40
N SER A 142 3.77 -6.01 1.58
CA SER A 142 2.96 -5.36 0.54
C SER A 142 2.96 -3.84 0.73
N ILE A 143 2.71 -3.12 -0.36
CA ILE A 143 2.37 -1.70 -0.35
C ILE A 143 0.97 -1.57 -0.95
N GLU A 144 0.08 -0.89 -0.25
CA GLU A 144 -1.25 -0.54 -0.73
C GLU A 144 -1.36 0.97 -0.89
N VAL A 145 -1.92 1.39 -2.03
CA VAL A 145 -2.39 2.77 -2.25
C VAL A 145 -3.89 2.70 -2.51
N ALA A 146 -4.69 3.18 -1.58
CA ALA A 146 -6.14 3.08 -1.62
C ALA A 146 -6.80 4.46 -1.75
N TYR A 147 -7.53 4.68 -2.84
CA TYR A 147 -8.28 5.91 -3.08
C TYR A 147 -9.78 5.67 -2.86
N PRO A 148 -10.55 6.67 -2.40
CA PRO A 148 -11.98 6.51 -2.16
C PRO A 148 -12.74 6.33 -3.48
N GLU A 149 -13.76 5.48 -3.46
CA GLU A 149 -14.64 5.21 -4.61
C GLU A 149 -15.32 6.48 -5.17
N THR A 150 -15.52 7.48 -4.33
CA THR A 150 -16.19 8.74 -4.70
C THR A 150 -15.44 9.53 -5.78
N TRP A 151 -14.12 9.31 -5.92
CA TRP A 151 -13.29 9.97 -6.92
C TRP A 151 -13.51 9.37 -8.32
N THR A 152 -13.50 10.21 -9.36
CA THR A 152 -13.45 9.67 -10.74
C THR A 152 -12.03 9.25 -11.04
N VAL A 153 -11.80 7.96 -11.27
CA VAL A 153 -10.48 7.43 -11.64
C VAL A 153 -10.63 6.52 -12.86
N GLU A 154 -10.15 6.97 -14.01
CA GLU A 154 -10.12 6.19 -15.24
C GLU A 154 -8.69 5.75 -15.55
N TYR A 155 -8.51 4.51 -15.98
CA TYR A 155 -7.21 3.95 -16.33
C TYR A 155 -7.33 2.98 -17.50
N GLU A 156 -6.21 2.75 -18.19
CA GLU A 156 -6.11 1.75 -19.25
C GLU A 156 -5.00 0.74 -18.96
N MET A 157 -5.18 -0.50 -19.40
CA MET A 157 -4.10 -1.49 -19.41
C MET A 157 -3.18 -1.24 -20.59
N ILE A 158 -1.87 -1.31 -20.35
CA ILE A 158 -0.86 -1.19 -21.39
C ILE A 158 0.03 -2.44 -21.36
N ASP A 159 0.17 -3.07 -22.52
CA ASP A 159 1.20 -4.07 -22.76
C ASP A 159 2.51 -3.34 -23.13
N SER A 160 3.52 -3.46 -22.27
CA SER A 160 4.89 -2.97 -22.52
C SER A 160 5.83 -4.08 -22.99
#